data_AF-A0A2S4ZWN6-F1
#
_entry.id   AF-A0A2S4ZWN6-F1
#
_cell.length_a   1.000
_cell.length_b   1.000
_cell.length_c   1.000
_cell.angle_alpha   90.00
_cell.angle_beta   90.00
_cell.angle_gamma   90.00
#
_symmetry.space_group_name_H-M   'P 1'
#
loop_
_entity.id
_entity.type
_entity.pdbx_description
1 polymer ?
#
loop_
_entity_poly.entity_id
_entity_poly.type
_entity_poly.pdbx_seq_one_letter_code
_entity_poly.pdbx_strand_id
1 'polypeptide(L)'
;METGKPLNFQGLLNESLTIIKADADKLEWQTQFYNKARNEKTYNAEQLQKMYERLQSDLKRQQLFSELLNRLFDRNYAQCIIGMEQCFIGQLKINGNLPMDYVFYYRKENDQFKVYFMPL
;
A
#
# COMPACT_ATOMS: atom_id res chain seq x y z
N MET A 1 5.88 16.30 -5.81
CA MET A 1 4.64 15.57 -5.50
C MET A 1 3.62 16.63 -5.09
N GLU A 2 2.54 16.79 -5.85
CA GLU A 2 1.45 17.69 -5.46
C GLU A 2 0.74 17.06 -4.24
N THR A 3 1.14 17.47 -3.04
CA THR A 3 0.47 17.07 -1.80
C THR A 3 -0.92 17.71 -1.75
N GLY A 4 -1.98 16.90 -1.72
CA GLY A 4 -3.34 17.38 -1.37
C GLY A 4 -4.46 17.05 -2.35
N LYS A 5 -4.21 16.42 -3.50
CA LYS A 5 -5.30 15.87 -4.33
C LYS A 5 -5.69 14.49 -3.82
N PRO A 6 -6.99 14.20 -3.58
CA PRO A 6 -7.41 12.85 -3.27
C PRO A 6 -7.08 11.93 -4.45
N LEU A 7 -6.27 10.91 -4.18
CA LEU A 7 -5.89 9.90 -5.15
C LEU A 7 -7.01 8.88 -5.27
N ASN A 8 -7.28 8.44 -6.50
CA ASN A 8 -8.08 7.25 -6.69
C ASN A 8 -7.32 6.01 -6.21
N PHE A 9 -8.01 4.88 -6.05
CA PHE A 9 -7.40 3.67 -5.48
C PHE A 9 -6.13 3.24 -6.22
N GLN A 10 -6.14 3.31 -7.56
CA GLN A 10 -4.97 2.96 -8.37
C GLN A 10 -3.79 3.92 -8.14
N GLY A 11 -4.07 5.22 -8.00
CA GLY A 11 -3.07 6.24 -7.68
C GLY A 11 -2.44 5.98 -6.31
N LEU A 12 -3.25 5.69 -5.29
CA LEU A 12 -2.80 5.33 -3.96
C LEU A 12 -1.90 4.08 -3.97
N LEU A 13 -2.30 3.05 -4.72
CA LEU A 13 -1.50 1.83 -4.88
C LEU A 13 -0.14 2.11 -5.54
N ASN A 14 -0.11 2.93 -6.58
CA ASN A 14 1.13 3.28 -7.30
C ASN A 14 2.08 4.10 -6.42
N GLU A 15 1.56 5.04 -5.63
CA GLU A 15 2.36 5.79 -4.67
C GLU A 15 2.90 4.88 -3.56
N SER A 16 2.05 3.99 -3.05
CA SER A 16 2.45 2.99 -2.05
C SER A 16 3.58 2.09 -2.58
N LEU A 17 3.48 1.62 -3.83
CA LEU A 17 4.55 0.86 -4.49
C LEU A 17 5.85 1.66 -4.55
N THR A 18 5.78 2.95 -4.86
CA THR A 18 6.95 3.82 -4.98
C THR A 18 7.65 3.96 -3.63
N ILE A 19 6.90 4.17 -2.56
CA ILE A 19 7.42 4.25 -1.19
C ILE A 19 8.08 2.94 -0.78
N ILE A 20 7.43 1.79 -1.02
CA ILE A 20 7.98 0.48 -0.65
C ILE A 20 9.27 0.18 -1.43
N LYS A 21 9.34 0.56 -2.71
CA LYS A 21 10.58 0.42 -3.50
C LYS A 21 11.71 1.27 -2.94
N ALA A 22 11.44 2.53 -2.61
CA ALA A 22 12.43 3.41 -1.99
C ALA A 22 12.92 2.87 -0.63
N ASP A 23 12.02 2.27 0.16
CA ASP A 23 12.38 1.59 1.42
C ASP A 23 13.24 0.34 1.17
N ALA A 24 12.97 -0.42 0.10
CA ALA A 24 13.79 -1.57 -0.29
C ALA A 24 15.22 -1.15 -0.73
N ASP A 25 15.34 -0.10 -1.56
CA ASP A 25 16.64 0.43 -1.99
C ASP A 25 17.46 0.92 -0.79
N LYS A 26 16.80 1.59 0.17
CA LYS A 26 17.43 2.04 1.41
C LYS A 26 17.91 0.87 2.27
N LEU A 27 17.11 -0.21 2.37
CA LEU A 27 17.47 -1.41 3.13
C LEU A 27 18.67 -2.13 2.49
N GLU A 28 18.71 -2.19 1.16
CA GLU A 28 19.86 -2.74 0.43
C GLU A 28 21.13 -1.95 0.75
N TRP A 29 21.07 -0.62 0.63
CA TRP A 29 22.21 0.25 0.95
C TRP A 29 22.68 0.06 2.40
N GLN A 30 21.76 0.02 3.37
CA GLN A 30 22.10 -0.19 4.78
C GLN A 30 22.73 -1.56 5.03
N THR A 31 22.27 -2.58 4.30
CA THR A 31 22.81 -3.95 4.39
C THR A 31 24.25 -3.98 3.86
N GLN A 32 24.51 -3.35 2.72
CA GLN A 32 25.86 -3.20 2.18
C GLN A 32 26.77 -2.41 3.13
N PHE A 33 26.25 -1.33 3.73
CA PHE A 33 26.98 -0.54 4.71
C PHE A 33 27.35 -1.36 5.96
N TYR A 34 26.40 -2.13 6.51
CA TYR A 34 26.66 -3.02 7.64
C TYR A 34 27.72 -4.08 7.32
N ASN A 35 27.65 -4.69 6.14
CA ASN A 35 28.65 -5.69 5.71
C ASN A 35 30.05 -5.09 5.60
N LYS A 36 30.18 -3.82 5.18
CA LYS A 36 31.46 -3.10 5.19
C LYS A 36 31.91 -2.82 6.62
N ALA A 37 31.05 -2.20 7.43
CA ALA A 37 31.33 -1.82 8.81
C ALA A 37 31.77 -3.03 9.67
N ARG A 38 31.17 -4.21 9.45
CA ARG A 38 31.54 -5.45 10.15
C ARG A 38 32.99 -5.87 9.93
N ASN A 39 33.58 -5.55 8.79
CA ASN A 39 34.96 -5.88 8.45
C ASN A 39 35.96 -4.77 8.83
N GLU A 40 35.47 -3.62 9.28
CA GLU A 40 36.29 -2.50 9.69
C GLU A 40 36.60 -2.57 11.19
N LYS A 41 37.85 -2.28 11.58
CA LYS A 41 38.28 -2.26 12.99
C LYS A 41 37.73 -1.05 13.77
N THR A 42 37.08 -0.12 13.09
CA THR A 42 36.58 1.15 13.63
C THR A 42 35.30 1.01 14.43
N TYR A 43 34.51 -0.05 14.17
CA TYR A 43 33.22 -0.26 14.82
C TYR A 43 33.33 -1.29 15.94
N ASN A 44 32.80 -0.95 17.11
CA ASN A 44 32.76 -1.90 18.22
C ASN A 44 31.52 -2.82 18.13
N ALA A 45 31.51 -3.88 18.96
CA ALA A 45 30.46 -4.88 18.95
C ALA A 45 29.06 -4.29 19.23
N GLU A 46 28.96 -3.30 20.14
CA GLU A 46 27.68 -2.67 20.48
C GLU A 46 27.12 -1.84 19.31
N GLN A 47 27.98 -1.11 18.60
CA GLN A 47 27.61 -0.35 17.41
C GLN A 47 27.12 -1.28 16.30
N LEU A 48 27.85 -2.36 16.04
CA LEU A 48 27.45 -3.36 15.04
C LEU A 48 26.13 -4.04 15.43
N GLN A 49 25.91 -4.33 16.71
CA GLN A 49 24.67 -4.91 17.20
C GLN A 49 23.47 -3.97 16.98
N LYS A 50 23.60 -2.67 17.32
CA LYS A 50 22.55 -1.67 17.08
C LYS A 50 22.22 -1.52 15.61
N MET A 51 23.23 -1.56 14.74
CA MET A 51 23.03 -1.52 13.28
C MET A 51 22.27 -2.75 12.79
N TYR A 52 22.63 -3.94 13.29
CA TYR A 52 21.96 -5.18 12.95
C TYR A 52 20.50 -5.21 13.40
N GLU A 53 20.21 -4.79 14.64
CA GLU A 53 18.84 -4.72 15.16
C GLU A 53 17.96 -3.76 14.34
N ARG A 54 18.52 -2.61 13.95
CA ARG A 54 17.84 -1.67 13.07
C ARG A 54 17.53 -2.29 11.70
N LEU A 55 18.51 -2.96 11.09
CA LEU A 55 18.31 -3.68 9.82
C LEU A 55 17.22 -4.75 9.92
N GLN A 56 17.20 -5.52 11.01
CA GLN A 56 16.15 -6.53 11.23
C GLN A 56 14.76 -5.90 11.39
N SER A 57 14.66 -4.77 12.08
CA SER A 57 13.41 -4.03 12.22
C SER A 57 12.92 -3.47 10.88
N ASP A 58 13.81 -2.82 10.12
CA ASP A 58 13.50 -2.24 8.81
C ASP A 58 13.12 -3.34 7.79
N LEU A 59 13.81 -4.50 7.82
CA LEU A 59 13.46 -5.68 7.01
C LEU A 59 12.06 -6.21 7.32
N LYS A 60 11.72 -6.40 8.60
CA LYS A 60 10.39 -6.87 9.00
C LYS A 60 9.29 -5.90 8.57
N ARG A 61 9.54 -4.59 8.72
CA ARG A 61 8.61 -3.55 8.27
C ARG A 61 8.40 -3.62 6.75
N GLN A 62 9.48 -3.72 5.98
CA GLN A 62 9.43 -3.81 4.52
C GLN A 62 8.67 -5.06 4.07
N GLN A 63 8.92 -6.21 4.68
CA GLN A 63 8.22 -7.47 4.36
C GLN A 63 6.72 -7.37 4.64
N LEU A 64 6.35 -6.83 5.81
CA LEU A 64 4.95 -6.66 6.20
C LEU A 64 4.20 -5.76 5.20
N PHE A 65 4.75 -4.59 4.87
CA PHE A 65 4.09 -3.68 3.94
C PHE A 65 4.05 -4.21 2.51
N SER A 66 5.11 -4.91 2.08
CA SER A 66 5.12 -5.54 0.75
C SER A 66 4.04 -6.61 0.62
N GLU A 67 3.87 -7.44 1.65
CA GLU A 67 2.82 -8.45 1.69
C GLU A 67 1.42 -7.84 1.69
N LEU A 68 1.19 -6.82 2.53
CA LEU A 68 -0.08 -6.09 2.54
C LEU A 68 -0.40 -5.48 1.18
N LEU A 69 0.58 -4.83 0.56
CA LEU A 69 0.39 -4.22 -0.75
C LEU A 69 0.11 -5.28 -1.82
N ASN A 70 0.85 -6.39 -1.83
CA ASN A 70 0.59 -7.51 -2.76
C ASN A 70 -0.83 -8.06 -2.63
N ARG A 71 -1.36 -8.19 -1.40
CA ARG A 71 -2.75 -8.60 -1.18
C ARG A 71 -3.75 -7.58 -1.70
N LEU A 72 -3.46 -6.29 -1.59
CA LEU A 72 -4.30 -5.23 -2.17
C LEU A 72 -4.25 -5.23 -3.70
N PHE A 73 -3.16 -5.72 -4.30
CA PHE A 73 -3.04 -5.99 -5.73
C PHE A 73 -3.70 -7.30 -6.17
N ASP A 74 -4.20 -8.14 -5.25
CA ASP A 74 -5.02 -9.30 -5.62
C ASP A 74 -6.20 -8.80 -6.47
N ARG A 75 -6.36 -9.45 -7.62
CA ARG A 75 -7.32 -9.06 -8.64
C ARG A 75 -8.74 -8.89 -8.07
N ASN A 76 -9.14 -9.73 -7.11
CA ASN A 76 -10.47 -9.67 -6.53
C ASN A 76 -10.64 -8.42 -5.64
N TYR A 77 -9.68 -8.12 -4.76
CA TYR A 77 -9.76 -6.94 -3.89
C TYR A 77 -9.64 -5.64 -4.70
N ALA A 78 -8.73 -5.59 -5.68
CA ALA A 78 -8.56 -4.43 -6.53
C ALA A 78 -9.83 -4.14 -7.35
N GLN A 79 -10.44 -5.18 -7.95
CA GLN A 79 -11.72 -5.04 -8.66
C GLN A 79 -12.83 -4.55 -7.72
N CYS A 80 -12.87 -5.05 -6.48
CA CYS A 80 -13.84 -4.62 -5.49
C CYS A 80 -13.68 -3.16 -5.06
N ILE A 81 -12.46 -2.66 -4.92
CA ILE A 81 -12.30 -1.26 -4.47
C ILE A 81 -12.55 -0.30 -5.65
N ILE A 82 -12.03 -0.62 -6.84
CA ILE A 82 -12.24 0.17 -8.05
C ILE A 82 -13.72 0.26 -8.40
N GLY A 83 -14.45 -0.86 -8.31
CA GLY A 83 -15.87 -0.87 -8.61
C GLY A 83 -16.72 -0.05 -7.60
N MET A 84 -16.35 -0.03 -6.32
CA MET A 84 -17.01 0.84 -5.32
C MET A 84 -16.76 2.30 -5.65
N GLU A 85 -15.51 2.65 -5.96
CA GLU A 85 -15.13 4.02 -6.32
C GLU A 85 -15.85 4.51 -7.57
N GLN A 86 -15.93 3.69 -8.62
CA GLN A 86 -16.70 4.01 -9.83
C GLN A 86 -18.19 4.19 -9.53
N CYS A 87 -18.77 3.30 -8.71
CA CYS A 87 -20.17 3.38 -8.31
C CYS A 87 -20.44 4.66 -7.50
N PHE A 88 -19.58 4.97 -6.53
CA PHE A 88 -19.64 6.20 -5.72
C PHE A 88 -19.61 7.45 -6.60
N ILE A 89 -18.63 7.57 -7.49
CA ILE A 89 -18.48 8.71 -8.39
C ILE A 89 -19.70 8.83 -9.31
N GLY A 90 -20.20 7.70 -9.82
CA GLY A 90 -21.42 7.65 -10.64
C GLY A 90 -22.64 8.20 -9.90
N GLN A 91 -22.87 7.73 -8.67
CA GLN A 91 -23.99 8.17 -7.84
C GLN A 91 -23.87 9.64 -7.44
N LEU A 92 -22.67 10.11 -7.10
CA LEU A 92 -22.44 11.52 -6.77
C LEU A 92 -22.73 12.43 -7.98
N LYS A 93 -22.34 12.01 -9.20
CA LYS A 93 -22.65 12.75 -10.43
C LYS A 93 -24.15 12.82 -10.74
N ILE A 94 -24.89 11.75 -10.46
CA ILE A 94 -26.33 11.68 -10.72
C ILE A 94 -27.11 12.50 -9.70
N ASN A 95 -26.78 12.37 -8.41
CA ASN A 95 -27.58 12.90 -7.31
C ASN A 95 -27.08 14.25 -6.75
N GLY A 96 -25.86 14.67 -7.10
CA GLY A 96 -25.20 15.87 -6.57
C GLY A 96 -24.66 15.72 -5.14
N ASN A 97 -25.40 15.01 -4.29
CA ASN A 97 -24.99 14.59 -2.95
C ASN A 97 -25.36 13.12 -2.72
N LEU A 98 -24.64 12.46 -1.82
CA LEU A 98 -24.94 11.10 -1.41
C LEU A 98 -25.63 11.10 -0.03
N PRO A 99 -26.53 10.14 0.22
CA PRO A 99 -27.13 9.95 1.54
C PRO A 99 -26.05 9.67 2.60
N MET A 100 -26.34 10.00 3.86
CA MET A 100 -25.40 9.73 4.96
C MET A 100 -25.23 8.24 5.23
N ASP A 101 -26.28 7.45 5.00
CA ASP A 101 -26.26 6.01 5.20
C ASP A 101 -26.49 5.28 3.87
N TYR A 102 -25.59 4.37 3.55
CA TYR A 102 -25.62 3.60 2.32
C TYR A 102 -24.74 2.36 2.41
N VAL A 103 -24.99 1.41 1.53
CA VAL A 103 -24.21 0.18 1.40
C VAL A 103 -23.84 -0.08 -0.06
N PHE A 104 -22.67 -0.68 -0.25
CA PHE A 104 -22.26 -1.24 -1.53
C PHE A 104 -22.49 -2.75 -1.54
N TYR A 105 -23.29 -3.24 -2.50
CA TYR A 105 -23.47 -4.66 -2.74
C TYR A 105 -22.58 -5.14 -3.88
N TYR A 106 -21.78 -6.17 -3.61
CA TYR A 106 -20.99 -6.88 -4.61
C TYR A 106 -21.71 -8.14 -5.05
N ARG A 107 -21.87 -8.29 -6.37
CA ARG A 107 -22.42 -9.52 -6.95
C ARG A 107 -21.60 -9.97 -8.15
N LYS A 108 -21.31 -11.27 -8.21
CA LYS A 108 -20.76 -11.90 -9.40
C LYS A 108 -21.92 -12.40 -10.26
N GLU A 109 -22.12 -11.81 -11.43
CA GLU A 109 -23.16 -12.18 -12.40
C GLU A 109 -22.50 -12.48 -13.76
N ASN A 110 -22.74 -13.66 -14.34
CA ASN A 110 -22.19 -14.06 -15.65
C ASN A 110 -20.66 -13.85 -15.76
N ASP A 111 -19.91 -14.27 -14.73
CA ASP A 111 -18.46 -14.06 -14.60
C ASP A 111 -17.97 -12.61 -14.59
N GLN A 112 -18.87 -11.65 -14.47
CA GLN A 112 -18.56 -10.24 -14.26
C GLN A 112 -18.92 -9.80 -12.85
N PHE A 113 -18.04 -9.04 -12.21
CA PHE A 113 -18.36 -8.39 -10.95
C PHE A 113 -19.20 -7.14 -11.22
N LYS A 114 -20.30 -7.01 -10.49
CA LYS A 114 -21.18 -5.85 -10.50
C LYS A 114 -21.29 -5.28 -9.09
N VAL A 115 -21.41 -3.95 -9.05
CA VAL A 115 -21.44 -3.16 -7.82
C VAL A 115 -22.69 -2.31 -7.82
N TYR A 116 -23.45 -2.41 -6.75
CA TYR A 116 -24.68 -1.66 -6.58
C TYR A 116 -24.53 -0.76 -5.36
N PHE A 117 -24.98 0.48 -5.50
CA PHE A 117 -25.12 1.41 -4.39
C PHE A 117 -26.58 1.40 -3.94
N MET A 118 -26.81 1.22 -2.64
CA MET A 118 -28.14 1.25 -2.06
C MET A 118 -28.14 2.24 -0.88
N PRO A 119 -28.97 3.30 -0.93
CA PRO A 119 -29.21 4.14 0.25
C PRO A 119 -30.00 3.34 1.30
N LEU A 120 -29.70 3.58 2.58
CA LEU A 120 -30.42 2.99 3.71
C LEU A 120 -31.45 3.96 4.30
#